data_AF-A0A976L098-F1
#
_entry.id   AF-A0A976L098-F1
#
_cell.length_a   1.000
_cell.length_b   1.000
_cell.length_c   1.000
_cell.angle_alpha   90.00
_cell.angle_beta   90.00
_cell.angle_gamma   90.00
#
_symmetry.space_group_name_H-M   'P 1'
#
loop_
_entity.id
_entity.type
_entity.pdbx_description
1 polymer ?
#
loop_
_entity_poly.entity_id
_entity_poly.type
_entity_poly.pdbx_seq_one_letter_code
_entity_poly.pdbx_strand_id
1 'polypeptide(L)'
;MKKRTFVIFTSYIWLKTLIGLTFHPYKLTRETVKHPIVFPVIFSPLIGVVILFLAARIASMFIMVYGITRDMVALFLSTTLISLLFWQLLLIYFLINFLTAHWKNN
;
A
#
# COMPACT_ATOMS: atom_id res chain seq x y z
N MET A 1 25.77 8.98 8.87
CA MET A 1 25.22 7.80 9.59
C MET A 1 25.73 6.52 8.93
N LYS A 2 26.04 5.47 9.69
CA LYS A 2 26.38 4.15 9.11
C LYS A 2 25.18 3.68 8.25
N LYS A 3 25.43 3.08 7.07
CA LYS A 3 24.39 2.62 6.13
C LYS A 3 23.27 1.81 6.82
N ARG A 4 23.66 0.96 7.79
CA ARG A 4 22.75 0.16 8.61
C ARG A 4 21.75 1.00 9.43
N THR A 5 22.19 2.09 10.05
CA THR A 5 21.33 2.97 10.85
C THR A 5 20.30 3.68 9.97
N PHE A 6 20.72 4.11 8.78
CA PHE A 6 19.82 4.76 7.81
C PHE A 6 18.72 3.82 7.33
N VAL A 7 19.07 2.57 6.99
CA VAL A 7 18.08 1.55 6.57
C VAL A 7 17.07 1.26 7.68
N ILE A 8 17.54 1.00 8.90
CA ILE A 8 16.65 0.70 10.04
C ILE A 8 15.69 1.88 10.30
N PHE A 9 16.21 3.10 10.29
CA PHE A 9 15.41 4.30 10.51
C PHE A 9 14.36 4.52 9.41
N THR A 10 14.76 4.33 8.14
CA THR A 10 13.86 4.47 6.99
C THR A 10 12.76 3.42 7.06
N SER A 11 13.10 2.15 7.30
CA SER A 11 12.12 1.07 7.46
C SER A 11 11.16 1.31 8.62
N TYR A 12 11.66 1.83 9.74
CA TYR A 12 10.83 2.19 10.89
C TYR A 12 9.81 3.28 10.56
N ILE A 13 10.24 4.38 9.93
CA ILE A 13 9.33 5.44 9.48
C ILE A 13 8.32 4.89 8.48
N TRP A 14 8.78 4.12 7.51
CA TRP A 14 7.93 3.54 6.47
C TRP A 14 6.82 2.66 7.07
N LEU A 15 7.18 1.76 8.00
CA LEU A 15 6.22 0.89 8.69
C LEU A 15 5.24 1.68 9.56
N LYS A 16 5.73 2.66 10.33
CA LYS A 16 4.90 3.52 11.17
C LYS A 16 3.89 4.31 10.33
N THR A 17 4.32 4.87 9.21
CA THR A 17 3.45 5.60 8.28
C THR A 17 2.45 4.67 7.61
N LEU A 18 2.85 3.46 7.23
CA LEU A 18 1.94 2.47 6.63
C LEU A 18 0.82 2.08 7.60
N ILE A 19 1.18 1.76 8.85
CA ILE A 19 0.20 1.48 9.92
C ILE A 19 -0.74 2.68 10.12
N GLY A 20 -0.20 3.88 10.20
CA GLY A 20 -1.03 5.09 10.36
C GLY A 20 -1.93 5.36 9.15
N LEU A 21 -1.51 5.04 7.93
CA LEU A 21 -2.34 5.14 6.72
C LEU A 21 -3.49 4.12 6.74
N THR A 22 -3.29 2.96 7.35
CA THR A 22 -4.35 1.95 7.52
C THR A 22 -5.45 2.44 8.47
N PHE A 23 -5.09 3.04 9.61
CA PHE A 23 -6.07 3.44 10.63
C PHE A 23 -6.61 4.87 10.45
N HIS A 24 -5.78 5.80 9.98
CA HIS A 24 -6.12 7.21 9.85
C HIS A 24 -5.68 7.78 8.49
N PRO A 25 -6.20 7.24 7.37
CA PRO A 25 -5.74 7.56 6.03
C PRO A 25 -5.81 9.06 5.71
N TYR A 26 -6.88 9.75 6.13
CA TYR A 26 -7.06 11.18 5.90
C TYR A 26 -5.99 12.05 6.60
N LYS A 27 -5.74 11.81 7.89
CA LYS A 27 -4.77 12.60 8.66
C LYS A 27 -3.36 12.39 8.12
N LEU A 28 -2.98 11.14 7.88
CA LEU A 28 -1.64 10.82 7.43
C LEU A 28 -1.37 11.27 5.99
N THR A 29 -2.34 11.15 5.08
CA THR A 29 -2.18 11.69 3.72
C THR A 29 -1.94 13.20 3.71
N ARG A 30 -2.63 13.95 4.58
CA ARG A 30 -2.38 15.38 4.77
C ARG A 30 -0.96 15.67 5.29
N GLU A 31 -0.50 14.90 6.26
CA GLU A 31 0.85 15.04 6.82
C GLU A 31 1.94 14.69 5.79
N THR A 32 1.72 13.67 4.96
CA THR A 32 2.67 13.28 3.90
C THR A 32 2.85 14.34 2.82
N VAL A 33 1.82 15.14 2.51
CA VAL A 33 1.96 16.26 1.57
C VAL A 33 2.92 17.34 2.10
N LYS A 34 3.01 17.51 3.43
CA LYS A 34 3.95 18.45 4.07
C LYS A 34 5.38 17.89 4.18
N HIS A 35 5.53 16.57 4.12
CA HIS A 35 6.80 15.89 4.34
C HIS A 35 7.13 14.95 3.16
N PRO A 36 7.89 15.42 2.15
CA PRO A 36 8.13 14.66 0.91
C PRO A 36 8.84 13.32 1.11
N ILE A 37 9.55 13.14 2.24
CA ILE A 37 10.25 11.89 2.57
C ILE A 37 9.28 10.71 2.77
N VAL A 38 8.06 10.96 3.27
CA VAL A 38 7.05 9.91 3.53
C VAL A 38 6.04 9.74 2.39
N PHE A 39 6.14 10.56 1.35
CA PHE A 39 5.31 10.47 0.14
C PHE A 39 5.34 9.09 -0.54
N PRO A 40 6.49 8.37 -0.64
CA PRO A 40 6.53 7.06 -1.29
C PRO A 40 5.66 6.00 -0.60
N VAL A 41 5.36 6.18 0.69
CA VAL A 41 4.56 5.22 1.47
C VAL A 41 3.11 5.15 0.97
N ILE A 42 2.60 6.23 0.36
CA ILE A 42 1.23 6.30 -0.17
C ILE A 42 1.01 5.29 -1.32
N PHE A 43 2.08 4.92 -2.02
CA PHE A 43 2.05 3.92 -3.09
C PHE A 43 2.32 2.50 -2.58
N SER A 44 2.41 2.29 -1.27
CA SER A 44 2.59 0.95 -0.70
C SER A 44 1.47 -0.05 -1.08
N PRO A 45 0.18 0.32 -1.22
CA PRO A 45 -0.82 -0.63 -1.69
C PRO A 45 -0.56 -1.11 -3.12
N LEU A 46 -0.03 -0.26 -4.03
CA LEU A 46 0.41 -0.70 -5.37
C LEU A 46 1.51 -1.76 -5.31
N ILE A 47 2.48 -1.58 -4.41
CA ILE A 47 3.52 -2.60 -4.17
C ILE A 47 2.86 -3.90 -3.69
N GLY A 48 1.87 -3.80 -2.80
CA GLY A 48 1.06 -4.93 -2.35
C GLY A 48 0.34 -5.64 -3.50
N VAL A 49 -0.25 -4.90 -4.45
CA VAL A 49 -0.89 -5.47 -5.64
C VAL A 49 0.11 -6.23 -6.51
N VAL A 50 1.30 -5.67 -6.76
CA VAL A 50 2.36 -6.34 -7.53
C VAL A 50 2.80 -7.63 -6.84
N ILE A 51 3.01 -7.58 -5.52
CA ILE A 51 3.39 -8.76 -4.73
C ILE A 51 2.28 -9.82 -4.79
N LEU A 52 1.01 -9.45 -4.64
CA LEU A 52 -0.11 -10.39 -4.74
C LEU A 52 -0.21 -11.02 -6.12
N PHE A 53 0.03 -10.26 -7.18
CA PHE A 53 0.02 -10.80 -8.56
C PHE A 53 1.13 -11.83 -8.77
N LEU A 54 2.35 -11.53 -8.29
CA LEU A 54 3.46 -12.48 -8.31
C LEU A 54 3.15 -13.71 -7.45
N ALA A 55 2.61 -13.52 -6.25
CA ALA A 55 2.22 -14.62 -5.37
C ALA A 55 1.13 -15.50 -5.99
N ALA A 56 0.10 -14.91 -6.61
CA ALA A 56 -0.95 -15.63 -7.33
C ALA A 56 -0.38 -16.42 -8.50
N ARG A 57 0.56 -15.83 -9.25
CA ARG A 57 1.25 -16.51 -10.36
C ARG A 57 2.08 -17.69 -9.88
N ILE A 58 2.85 -17.50 -8.82
CA ILE A 58 3.66 -18.57 -8.21
C ILE A 58 2.74 -19.66 -7.66
N ALA A 59 1.71 -19.30 -6.90
CA ALA A 59 0.72 -20.24 -6.39
C ALA A 59 0.07 -21.06 -7.50
N SER A 60 -0.24 -20.43 -8.65
CA SER A 60 -0.80 -21.15 -9.81
C SER A 60 0.10 -22.25 -10.36
N MET A 61 1.43 -22.15 -10.18
CA MET A 61 2.40 -23.17 -10.59
C MET A 61 2.47 -24.35 -9.61
N PHE A 62 2.17 -24.11 -8.33
CA PHE A 62 2.20 -25.13 -7.27
C PHE A 62 0.84 -25.77 -7.00
N ILE A 63 -0.24 -25.15 -7.46
CA ILE A 63 -1.60 -25.67 -7.31
C ILE A 63 -1.81 -26.82 -8.31
N MET A 64 -1.48 -28.04 -7.88
CA MET A 64 -2.14 -29.28 -8.34
C MET A 64 -3.39 -29.58 -7.49
N VAL A 65 -4.05 -28.54 -6.97
CA VAL A 65 -5.21 -28.70 -6.11
C VAL A 65 -6.46 -28.60 -6.97
N TYR A 66 -7.07 -29.75 -7.26
CA TYR A 66 -8.40 -29.83 -7.87
C TYR A 66 -9.48 -29.72 -6.77
N GLY A 67 -10.49 -28.87 -6.97
CA GLY A 67 -11.67 -28.78 -6.11
C GLY A 67 -11.80 -27.49 -5.28
N ILE A 68 -12.60 -27.56 -4.21
CA ILE A 68 -13.11 -26.41 -3.43
C ILE A 68 -12.01 -25.52 -2.84
N THR A 69 -10.90 -26.10 -2.41
CA THR A 69 -9.77 -25.37 -1.81
C THR A 69 -9.12 -24.40 -2.79
N ARG A 70 -9.05 -24.75 -4.08
CA ARG A 70 -8.57 -23.83 -5.14
C ARG A 70 -9.48 -22.60 -5.24
N ASP A 71 -10.79 -22.84 -5.23
CA ASP A 71 -11.78 -21.78 -5.40
C ASP A 71 -11.81 -20.86 -4.16
N MET A 72 -11.60 -21.40 -2.95
CA MET A 72 -11.42 -20.61 -1.74
C MET A 72 -10.18 -19.71 -1.80
N VAL A 73 -9.04 -20.24 -2.27
CA VAL A 73 -7.81 -19.45 -2.44
C VAL A 73 -8.02 -18.35 -3.48
N ALA A 74 -8.68 -18.67 -4.60
CA ALA A 74 -9.00 -17.69 -5.64
C ALA A 74 -9.91 -16.57 -5.09
N LEU A 75 -10.95 -16.90 -4.33
CA LEU A 75 -11.83 -15.92 -3.69
C LEU A 75 -11.08 -15.04 -2.68
N PHE A 76 -10.23 -15.64 -1.84
CA PHE A 76 -9.42 -14.90 -0.87
C PHE A 76 -8.45 -13.91 -1.55
N LEU A 77 -7.71 -14.37 -2.57
CA LEU A 77 -6.79 -13.51 -3.31
C LEU A 77 -7.53 -12.40 -4.08
N SER A 78 -8.66 -12.72 -4.70
CA SER A 78 -9.47 -11.74 -5.46
C SER A 78 -10.06 -10.66 -4.56
N THR A 79 -10.63 -11.05 -3.41
CA THR A 79 -11.18 -10.09 -2.44
C THR A 79 -10.09 -9.21 -1.85
N THR A 80 -8.95 -9.78 -1.47
CA THR A 80 -7.78 -9.02 -0.99
C THR A 80 -7.31 -8.01 -2.04
N LEU A 81 -7.22 -8.42 -3.31
CA LEU A 81 -6.80 -7.56 -4.41
C LEU A 81 -7.77 -6.39 -4.62
N ILE A 82 -9.08 -6.66 -4.60
CA ILE A 82 -10.12 -5.61 -4.69
C ILE A 82 -10.01 -4.63 -3.50
N SER A 83 -9.81 -5.13 -2.28
CA SER A 83 -9.62 -4.28 -1.10
C SER A 83 -8.40 -3.37 -1.22
N LEU A 84 -7.26 -3.90 -1.70
CA LEU A 84 -6.06 -3.07 -1.93
C LEU A 84 -6.27 -2.03 -3.03
N LEU A 85 -6.98 -2.38 -4.11
CA LEU A 85 -7.31 -1.42 -5.18
C LEU A 85 -8.16 -0.26 -4.66
N PHE A 86 -9.23 -0.54 -3.93
CA PHE A 86 -10.06 0.52 -3.35
C PHE A 86 -9.29 1.35 -2.32
N TRP A 87 -8.43 0.72 -1.52
CA TRP A 87 -7.57 1.45 -0.60
C TRP A 87 -6.59 2.38 -1.33
N GLN A 88 -5.97 1.92 -2.41
CA GLN A 88 -5.11 2.76 -3.25
C GLN A 88 -5.88 3.94 -3.85
N LEU A 89 -7.09 3.71 -4.38
CA LEU A 89 -7.93 4.77 -4.94
C LEU A 89 -8.28 5.83 -3.88
N LEU A 90 -8.61 5.41 -2.66
CA LEU A 90 -8.87 6.31 -1.54
C LEU A 90 -7.66 7.18 -1.20
N LEU A 91 -6.47 6.57 -1.12
CA LEU A 91 -5.25 7.31 -0.83
C LEU A 91 -4.89 8.31 -1.94
N ILE A 92 -5.05 7.91 -3.20
CA ILE A 92 -4.85 8.81 -4.36
C ILE A 92 -5.85 9.96 -4.31
N TYR A 93 -7.12 9.69 -4.01
CA TYR A 93 -8.14 10.72 -3.88
C TYR A 93 -7.76 11.77 -2.82
N PHE A 94 -7.35 11.34 -1.63
CA PHE A 94 -6.89 12.27 -0.60
C PHE A 94 -5.62 13.02 -1.01
N LEU A 95 -4.67 12.33 -1.64
CA LEU A 95 -3.44 12.94 -2.11
C LEU A 95 -3.71 14.06 -3.11
N ILE A 96 -4.53 13.81 -4.12
CA ILE A 96 -4.92 14.82 -5.14
C ILE A 96 -5.62 15.99 -4.47
N ASN A 97 -6.58 15.72 -3.57
CA ASN A 97 -7.31 16.77 -2.89
C ASN A 97 -6.39 17.68 -2.05
N PHE A 98 -5.47 17.09 -1.27
CA PHE A 98 -4.53 17.87 -0.46
C PHE A 98 -3.46 18.59 -1.28
N LEU A 99 -2.97 18.00 -2.38
CA LEU A 99 -2.05 18.67 -3.30
C LEU A 99 -2.73 19.88 -3.95
N THR A 100 -3.97 19.71 -4.43
CA THR A 100 -4.76 20.79 -5.04
C THR A 100 -5.02 21.92 -4.04
N ALA A 101 -5.39 21.58 -2.80
CA ALA A 101 -5.59 22.55 -1.74
C ALA A 101 -4.29 23.27 -1.35
N HIS A 102 -3.16 22.56 -1.34
CA HIS A 102 -1.86 23.17 -1.05
C HIS A 102 -1.42 24.13 -2.15
N TRP A 103 -1.62 23.77 -3.42
CA TRP A 103 -1.31 24.63 -4.57
C TRP A 103 -2.18 25.86 -4.66
N LYS A 104 -3.47 25.78 -4.29
CA LYS A 104 -4.37 26.94 -4.28
C LYS A 104 -4.03 27.96 -3.19
N ASN A 105 -3.31 27.54 -2.15
CA ASN A 105 -3.04 28.34 -0.95
C ASN A 105 -1.60 28.89 -0.89
N ASN A 106 -0.77 28.57 -1.88
CA ASN A 106 0.54 29.18 -2.15
C ASN A 106 0.42 30.10 -3.37
#